data_AF-A0A6N8R6Y1-F1
#
_entry.id   AF-A0A6N8R6Y1-F1
#
_cell.length_a   1.000
_cell.length_b   1.000
_cell.length_c   1.000
_cell.angle_alpha   90.00
_cell.angle_beta   90.00
_cell.angle_gamma   90.00
#
_symmetry.space_group_name_H-M   'P 1'
#
loop_
_entity.id
_entity.type
_entity.pdbx_description
1 polymer ?
#
loop_
_entity_poly.entity_id
_entity_poly.type
_entity_poly.pdbx_seq_one_letter_code
_entity_poly.pdbx_strand_id
1 'polypeptide(L)'
;VATNNYRAYGGKFAGTGDSHIAFASPDENRSVLAAWIADESKRAGEIHPAADNNWRLAPIAGDKKLDIRFETSPSDKAAAFIKEKGQYPMNKVATDDIGFAIYQVDLSK
;
A
#
# COMPACT_ATOMS: atom_id res chain seq x y z
N VAL A 1 -2.43 16.80 -11.30
CA VAL A 1 -2.06 15.88 -10.20
C VAL A 1 -1.21 16.64 -9.20
N ALA A 2 -1.31 16.36 -7.90
CA ALA A 2 -0.35 16.83 -6.91
C ALA A 2 0.65 15.70 -6.61
N THR A 3 1.94 16.01 -6.59
CA THR A 3 3.00 15.00 -6.34
C THR A 3 4.24 15.65 -5.76
N ASN A 4 5.20 14.85 -5.30
CA ASN A 4 6.47 15.35 -4.77
C ASN A 4 7.45 15.74 -5.88
N ASN A 5 8.47 16.52 -5.51
CA ASN A 5 9.53 16.97 -6.42
C ASN A 5 10.23 15.81 -7.15
N TYR A 6 10.53 14.71 -6.47
CA TYR A 6 11.18 13.55 -7.08
C TYR A 6 10.41 13.02 -8.30
N ARG A 7 9.08 12.85 -8.18
CA ARG A 7 8.24 12.38 -9.29
C ARG A 7 8.05 13.46 -10.35
N ALA A 8 7.80 14.70 -9.92
CA ALA A 8 7.50 15.82 -10.81
C ALA A 8 8.67 16.17 -11.74
N TYR A 9 9.89 16.29 -11.20
CA TYR A 9 11.08 16.67 -11.98
C TYR A 9 11.78 15.48 -12.61
N GLY A 10 11.59 14.27 -12.07
CA GLY A 10 12.40 13.11 -12.45
C GLY A 10 12.25 12.67 -13.91
N GLY A 11 11.19 13.05 -14.62
CA GLY A 11 10.95 12.68 -16.04
C GLY A 11 10.83 11.17 -16.33
N LYS A 12 10.94 10.32 -15.30
CA LYS A 12 10.86 8.86 -15.39
C LYS A 12 9.43 8.32 -15.34
N PHE A 13 8.46 9.18 -15.02
CA PHE A 13 7.05 8.83 -14.92
C PHE A 13 6.30 9.50 -16.07
N ALA A 14 5.28 8.83 -16.60
CA ALA A 14 4.48 9.38 -17.68
C ALA A 14 3.86 10.73 -17.28
N GLY A 15 4.02 11.74 -18.13
CA GLY A 15 3.51 13.09 -17.88
C GLY A 15 4.28 13.88 -16.83
N THR A 16 5.55 13.54 -16.54
CA THR A 16 6.43 14.31 -15.65
C THR A 16 7.68 14.85 -16.37
N GLY A 17 8.47 15.67 -15.68
CA GLY A 17 9.60 16.44 -16.21
C GLY A 17 9.31 17.95 -16.15
N ASP A 18 10.34 18.77 -16.20
CA ASP A 18 10.28 20.22 -15.98
C ASP A 18 9.21 20.93 -16.83
N SER A 19 9.01 20.49 -18.08
CA SER A 19 8.01 21.05 -18.99
C SER A 19 6.55 20.75 -18.61
N HIS A 20 6.32 19.83 -17.67
CA HIS A 20 5.00 19.42 -17.20
C HIS A 20 4.66 20.04 -15.82
N ILE A 21 5.53 20.88 -15.28
CA ILE A 21 5.33 21.52 -13.98
C ILE A 21 4.51 22.80 -14.16
N ALA A 22 3.25 22.75 -13.72
CA ALA A 22 2.38 23.91 -13.71
C ALA A 22 2.67 24.87 -12.53
N PHE A 23 3.04 24.31 -11.38
CA PHE A 23 3.35 25.07 -10.16
C PHE A 23 4.28 24.28 -9.25
N ALA A 24 5.36 24.91 -8.78
CA ALA A 24 6.29 24.35 -7.82
C ALA A 24 6.07 25.01 -6.45
N SER A 25 5.31 24.35 -5.57
CA SER A 25 5.10 24.86 -4.20
C SER A 25 6.40 24.82 -3.40
N PRO A 26 6.70 25.84 -2.57
CA PRO A 26 7.80 25.78 -1.61
C PRO A 26 7.50 24.87 -0.40
N ASP A 27 6.25 24.41 -0.24
CA ASP A 27 5.85 23.61 0.91
C ASP A 27 6.46 22.20 0.85
N GLU A 28 7.18 21.83 1.91
CA GLU A 28 7.72 20.49 2.04
C GLU A 28 6.61 19.45 2.26
N ASN A 29 6.76 18.25 1.69
CA ASN A 29 5.80 17.15 1.87
C ASN A 29 5.48 16.87 3.35
N ARG A 30 6.50 16.98 4.22
CA ARG A 30 6.34 16.76 5.67
C ARG A 30 5.50 17.85 6.32
N SER A 31 5.71 19.11 5.95
CA SER A 31 4.95 20.25 6.45
C SER A 31 3.48 20.17 6.00
N VAL A 32 3.24 19.83 4.73
CA VAL A 32 1.87 19.63 4.20
C VAL A 32 1.17 18.49 4.95
N LEU A 33 1.83 17.34 5.14
CA LEU A 33 1.25 16.21 5.86
C LEU A 33 0.98 16.55 7.34
N ALA A 34 1.94 17.18 8.02
CA ALA A 34 1.78 17.55 9.42
C ALA A 34 0.65 18.56 9.62
N ALA A 35 0.54 19.56 8.74
CA ALA A 35 -0.55 20.53 8.77
C ALA A 35 -1.91 19.85 8.56
N TRP A 36 -2.01 18.93 7.60
CA TRP A 36 -3.24 18.17 7.36
C TRP A 36 -3.62 17.29 8.55
N ILE A 37 -2.67 16.53 9.13
CA ILE A 37 -2.94 15.70 10.31
C ILE A 37 -3.42 16.57 11.48
N ALA A 38 -2.77 17.73 11.70
CA ALA A 38 -3.14 18.64 12.77
C ALA A 38 -4.55 19.23 12.58
N ASP A 39 -4.91 19.62 11.36
CA ASP A 39 -6.25 20.13 11.04
C ASP A 39 -7.32 19.05 11.19
N GLU A 40 -7.07 17.86 10.63
CA GLU A 40 -8.00 16.74 10.69
C GLU A 40 -8.20 16.25 12.12
N SER A 41 -7.14 16.22 12.94
CA SER A 41 -7.25 15.85 14.36
C SER A 41 -8.01 16.91 15.17
N LYS A 42 -7.89 18.20 14.86
CA LYS A 42 -8.73 19.25 15.48
C LYS A 42 -10.20 19.07 15.11
N ARG A 43 -10.48 18.67 13.87
CA ARG A 43 -11.83 18.52 13.33
C ARG A 43 -12.54 17.26 13.81
N ALA A 44 -11.83 16.13 13.84
CA ALA A 44 -12.38 14.79 14.08
C ALA A 44 -11.88 14.14 15.38
N GLY A 45 -11.02 14.81 16.15
CA GLY A 45 -10.40 14.31 17.38
C GLY A 45 -9.13 13.50 17.11
N GLU A 46 -9.18 12.58 16.15
CA GLU A 46 -8.04 11.79 15.70
C GLU A 46 -8.18 11.40 14.23
N ILE A 47 -7.06 10.99 13.63
CA ILE A 47 -7.08 10.39 12.30
C ILE A 47 -7.18 8.86 12.41
N HIS A 48 -7.98 8.26 11.54
CA HIS A 48 -8.04 6.81 11.38
C HIS A 48 -7.62 6.42 9.96
N PRO A 49 -6.31 6.37 9.65
CA PRO A 49 -5.85 5.92 8.36
C PRO A 49 -6.28 4.46 8.16
N ALA A 50 -7.02 4.20 7.08
CA ALA A 50 -7.42 2.88 6.68
C ALA A 50 -7.23 2.73 5.17
N ALA A 51 -6.92 1.52 4.72
CA ALA A 51 -6.96 1.20 3.30
C ALA A 51 -8.42 1.31 2.83
N ASP A 52 -8.64 2.08 1.76
CA ASP A 52 -9.93 2.21 1.09
C ASP A 52 -10.12 1.18 -0.04
N ASN A 53 -9.09 0.35 -0.27
CA ASN A 53 -9.05 -0.69 -1.31
C ASN A 53 -9.28 -0.15 -2.74
N ASN A 54 -8.82 1.09 -2.99
CA ASN A 54 -8.94 1.73 -4.31
C ASN A 54 -7.97 1.19 -5.39
N TRP A 55 -7.04 0.30 -5.02
CA TRP A 55 -6.18 -0.45 -5.94
C TRP A 55 -6.33 -1.95 -5.73
N ARG A 56 -6.26 -2.70 -6.83
CA ARG A 56 -6.15 -4.16 -6.83
C ARG A 56 -5.07 -4.64 -7.79
N LEU A 57 -4.50 -5.80 -7.48
CA LEU A 57 -3.70 -6.57 -8.42
C LEU A 57 -4.65 -7.12 -9.49
N ALA A 58 -4.21 -7.05 -10.74
CA ALA A 58 -4.91 -7.71 -11.83
C ALA A 58 -4.76 -9.23 -11.67
N PRO A 59 -5.80 -10.02 -11.98
CA PRO A 59 -5.70 -11.47 -11.98
C PRO A 59 -4.60 -11.94 -12.93
N ILE A 60 -3.85 -12.96 -12.51
CA ILE A 60 -2.82 -13.60 -13.33
C ILE A 60 -3.45 -14.83 -13.97
N ALA A 61 -3.74 -14.72 -15.28
CA ALA A 61 -4.22 -15.83 -16.08
C ALA A 61 -3.05 -16.67 -16.62
N GLY A 62 -3.18 -18.00 -16.57
CA GLY A 62 -2.23 -18.91 -17.18
C GLY A 62 -2.56 -20.38 -16.87
N ASP A 63 -1.95 -21.27 -17.64
CA ASP A 63 -2.20 -22.72 -17.53
C ASP A 63 -1.52 -23.38 -16.32
N LYS A 64 -0.57 -22.67 -15.70
CA LYS A 64 0.16 -23.14 -14.53
C LYS A 64 -0.57 -22.74 -13.26
N LYS A 65 -0.75 -23.70 -12.36
CA LYS A 65 -1.23 -23.42 -11.00
C LYS A 65 -0.25 -22.48 -10.30
N LEU A 66 -0.74 -21.30 -9.91
CA LEU A 66 0.04 -20.30 -9.19
C LEU A 66 0.27 -20.76 -7.74
N ASP A 67 1.48 -20.52 -7.26
CA ASP A 67 1.87 -20.71 -5.86
C ASP A 67 2.64 -19.48 -5.38
N ILE A 68 1.89 -18.45 -5.00
CA ILE A 68 2.42 -17.16 -4.56
C ILE A 68 2.35 -17.14 -3.05
N ARG A 69 3.52 -17.05 -2.41
CA ARG A 69 3.66 -17.10 -0.96
C ARG A 69 4.42 -15.87 -0.46
N PHE A 70 4.07 -15.43 0.74
CA PHE A 70 4.77 -14.35 1.44
C PHE A 70 4.87 -14.67 2.93
N GLU A 71 5.90 -14.11 3.57
CA GLU A 71 6.13 -14.23 5.00
C GLU A 71 5.50 -13.04 5.75
N THR A 72 5.02 -13.31 6.96
CA THR A 72 4.48 -12.29 7.86
C THR A 72 4.62 -12.72 9.31
N SER A 73 4.35 -11.80 10.24
CA SER A 73 4.38 -12.08 11.67
C SER A 73 3.53 -13.33 12.00
N PRO A 74 4.04 -14.28 12.81
CA PRO A 74 3.31 -15.49 13.18
C PRO A 74 2.21 -15.26 14.22
N SER A 75 2.02 -14.02 14.67
CA SER A 75 1.11 -13.68 15.77
C SER A 75 -0.36 -13.85 15.41
N ASP A 76 -1.18 -14.16 16.42
CA ASP A 76 -2.65 -14.20 16.28
C ASP A 76 -3.22 -12.86 15.81
N LYS A 77 -2.60 -11.74 16.22
CA LYS A 77 -2.97 -10.41 15.75
C LYS A 77 -2.79 -10.27 14.24
N ALA A 78 -1.69 -10.76 13.69
CA ALA A 78 -1.46 -10.74 12.24
C ALA A 78 -2.44 -11.67 11.52
N ALA A 79 -2.69 -12.88 12.05
CA ALA A 79 -3.65 -13.81 11.48
C ALA A 79 -5.08 -13.23 11.46
N ALA A 80 -5.51 -12.58 12.55
CA ALA A 80 -6.79 -11.88 12.63
C ALA A 80 -6.87 -10.72 11.63
N PHE A 81 -5.81 -9.91 11.53
CA PHE A 81 -5.75 -8.81 10.56
C PHE A 81 -5.87 -9.29 9.11
N ILE A 82 -5.16 -10.37 8.74
CA ILE A 82 -5.25 -10.97 7.40
C ILE A 82 -6.65 -11.50 7.11
N LYS A 83 -7.26 -12.19 8.09
CA LYS A 83 -8.63 -12.70 7.98
C LYS A 83 -9.66 -11.59 7.79
N GLU A 84 -9.50 -10.47 8.50
CA GLU A 84 -10.47 -9.36 8.48
C GLU A 84 -10.25 -8.39 7.31
N LYS A 85 -8.99 -8.08 6.98
CA LYS A 85 -8.63 -7.01 6.03
C LYS A 85 -8.03 -7.53 4.73
N GLY A 86 -7.88 -8.84 4.58
CA GLY A 86 -7.36 -9.45 3.36
C GLY A 86 -8.22 -9.13 2.13
N GLN A 87 -7.60 -8.57 1.09
CA GLN A 87 -8.29 -8.25 -0.16
C GLN A 87 -8.40 -9.44 -1.11
N TYR A 88 -7.57 -10.46 -0.93
CA TYR A 88 -7.50 -11.66 -1.77
C TYR A 88 -7.69 -12.90 -0.90
N PRO A 89 -8.13 -14.03 -1.48
CA PRO A 89 -8.15 -15.29 -0.77
C PRO A 89 -6.73 -15.63 -0.29
N MET A 90 -6.57 -15.78 1.02
CA MET A 90 -5.28 -16.04 1.65
C MET A 90 -5.40 -17.15 2.69
N ASN A 91 -4.43 -18.06 2.68
CA ASN A 91 -4.37 -19.18 3.62
C ASN A 91 -2.97 -19.28 4.22
N LYS A 92 -2.89 -19.47 5.54
CA LYS A 92 -1.62 -19.84 6.20
C LYS A 92 -1.29 -21.27 5.79
N VAL A 93 -0.11 -21.48 5.20
CA VAL A 93 0.31 -22.79 4.68
C VAL A 93 1.46 -23.41 5.48
N ALA A 94 2.26 -22.59 6.16
CA ALA A 94 3.38 -23.08 6.97
C ALA A 94 3.86 -22.01 7.96
N THR A 95 4.88 -22.39 8.73
CA THR A 95 5.80 -21.47 9.41
C THR A 95 7.20 -21.81 8.89
N ASP A 96 8.03 -20.81 8.60
CA ASP A 96 9.41 -21.02 8.17
C ASP A 96 10.33 -21.40 9.35
N ASP A 97 11.60 -21.67 9.03
CA ASP A 97 12.60 -22.12 10.00
C ASP A 97 13.03 -21.04 11.01
N ILE A 98 12.73 -19.76 10.73
CA ILE A 98 13.03 -18.62 11.60
C ILE A 98 11.78 -18.10 12.34
N GLY A 99 10.63 -18.75 12.15
CA GLY A 99 9.39 -18.54 12.89
C GLY A 99 8.35 -17.61 12.25
N PHE A 100 8.53 -17.16 11.00
CA PHE A 100 7.49 -16.38 10.29
C PHE A 100 6.38 -17.29 9.77
N ALA A 101 5.14 -16.79 9.78
CA ALA A 101 4.04 -17.49 9.13
C ALA A 101 4.11 -17.27 7.61
N ILE A 102 3.98 -18.37 6.86
CA ILE A 102 3.90 -18.34 5.40
C ILE A 102 2.44 -18.36 5.00
N TYR A 103 2.02 -17.33 4.27
CA TYR A 103 0.68 -17.24 3.67
C TYR A 103 0.76 -17.40 2.17
N GLN A 104 -0.14 -18.21 1.61
CA GLN A 104 -0.39 -18.29 0.18
C GLN A 104 -1.52 -17.33 -0.18
N VAL A 105 -1.35 -16.59 -1.28
CA VAL A 105 -2.39 -15.75 -1.88
C VAL A 105 -2.85 -16.32 -3.23
N ASP A 106 -4.16 -16.28 -3.48
CA ASP A 106 -4.73 -16.62 -4.78
C ASP A 106 -4.96 -15.36 -5.61
N LEU A 107 -4.19 -15.22 -6.70
CA LEU A 107 -4.33 -14.16 -7.70
C LEU A 107 -4.84 -14.69 -9.05
N SER A 108 -5.41 -15.89 -9.10
CA SER A 108 -5.99 -16.44 -10.33
C SER A 108 -7.38 -15.86 -10.67
N LYS A 109 -7.94 -15.03 -9.79
CA LYS A 109 -9.31 -14.48 -9.86
C LYS A 109 -9.33 -12.97 -9.66
#